data_AF-A0A969MLF7-F1
#
_entry.id   AF-A0A969MLF7-F1
#
_cell.length_a   1.000
_cell.length_b   1.000
_cell.length_c   1.000
_cell.angle_alpha   90.00
_cell.angle_beta   90.00
_cell.angle_gamma   90.00
#
_symmetry.space_group_name_H-M   'P 1'
#
loop_
_entity.id
_entity.type
_entity.pdbx_description
1 polymer ?
#
loop_
_entity_poly.entity_id
_entity_poly.type
_entity_poly.pdbx_seq_one_letter_code
_entity_poly.pdbx_strand_id
1 'polypeptide(L)'
;MVHVCYDFIIIVKKKENDQFSDNLINVNFFTEDEHQQRLNAHEISALECQFLAEDKILFEKRKFSFILNLNKLRHSISEKASNSWVKAKKKLTVPDSYDLNLGRKSLFHSFRIIDYGIQIAEHGKIVNYDKSNTLYAEIMNYYNWDEMFEKFKSRFNKINTEFKILAPKN
;
A
#
# COMPACT_ATOMS: atom_id res chain seq x y z
N MET A 1 11.29 5.33 19.82
CA MET A 1 10.35 6.40 19.42
C MET A 1 9.68 5.96 18.14
N VAL A 2 8.38 5.66 18.16
CA VAL A 2 7.65 5.31 16.93
C VAL A 2 7.46 6.62 16.16
N HIS A 3 8.15 6.80 15.03
CA HIS A 3 7.76 7.82 14.07
C HIS A 3 6.36 7.46 13.56
N VAL A 4 5.35 8.12 14.13
CA VAL A 4 3.99 8.18 13.61
C VAL A 4 4.04 9.28 12.55
N CYS A 5 4.11 8.85 11.30
CA CYS A 5 3.94 9.74 10.16
C CYS A 5 2.50 9.56 9.70
N TYR A 6 1.70 10.62 9.75
CA TYR A 6 0.36 10.60 9.18
C TYR A 6 0.46 10.88 7.69
N ASP A 7 0.03 9.94 6.87
CA ASP A 7 0.00 10.08 5.41
C ASP A 7 -1.34 10.70 4.97
N PHE A 8 -1.26 11.83 4.26
CA PHE A 8 -2.39 12.53 3.67
C PHE A 8 -2.26 12.55 2.15
N ILE A 9 -3.41 12.41 1.49
CA ILE A 9 -3.58 12.66 0.05
C ILE A 9 -4.48 13.87 -0.07
N ILE A 10 -3.98 14.93 -0.72
CA ILE A 10 -4.75 16.14 -0.97
C ILE A 10 -4.91 16.32 -2.48
N ILE A 11 -6.16 16.42 -2.91
CA ILE A 11 -6.50 16.60 -4.32
C ILE A 11 -6.90 18.07 -4.54
N VAL A 12 -6.16 18.76 -5.40
CA VAL A 12 -6.27 20.21 -5.64
C VAL A 12 -6.50 20.51 -7.11
N LYS A 13 -6.98 21.71 -7.45
CA LYS A 13 -7.09 22.13 -8.85
C LYS A 13 -5.73 22.40 -9.51
N LYS A 14 -4.80 22.94 -8.73
CA LYS A 14 -3.42 23.22 -9.12
C LYS A 14 -2.54 22.96 -7.91
N LYS A 15 -1.42 22.25 -8.12
CA LYS A 15 -0.39 22.05 -7.10
C LYS A 15 0.82 22.91 -7.43
N GLU A 16 1.47 23.41 -6.38
CA GLU A 16 2.76 24.09 -6.48
C GLU A 16 3.93 23.15 -6.15
N ASN A 17 3.64 22.10 -5.38
CA ASN A 17 4.60 21.08 -4.95
C ASN A 17 3.94 19.70 -5.07
N ASP A 18 4.74 18.66 -5.30
CA ASP A 18 4.26 17.27 -5.32
C ASP A 18 4.05 16.70 -3.92
N GLN A 19 4.90 17.09 -2.98
CA GLN A 19 4.91 16.56 -1.62
C GLN A 19 5.33 17.61 -0.61
N PHE A 20 4.74 17.54 0.58
CA PHE A 20 5.27 18.14 1.81
C PHE A 20 5.53 17.01 2.80
N SER A 21 6.70 16.97 3.44
CA SER A 21 7.00 15.97 4.46
C SER A 21 7.81 16.60 5.58
N ASP A 22 7.42 16.31 6.81
CA ASP A 22 8.20 16.59 8.02
C ASP A 22 8.26 15.35 8.92
N ASN A 23 8.62 15.53 10.20
CA ASN A 23 8.76 14.43 11.16
C ASN A 23 7.41 13.83 11.62
N LEU A 24 6.28 14.48 11.34
CA LEU A 24 4.94 14.15 11.83
C LEU A 24 3.96 13.80 10.70
N ILE A 25 4.04 14.50 9.57
CA ILE A 25 3.09 14.35 8.47
C ILE A 25 3.81 14.21 7.13
N ASN A 26 3.20 13.40 6.26
CA ASN A 26 3.53 13.30 4.85
C ASN A 26 2.28 13.63 4.04
N VAL A 27 2.36 14.64 3.19
CA VAL A 27 1.25 15.12 2.38
C VAL A 27 1.64 14.97 0.91
N ASN A 28 0.86 14.22 0.16
CA ASN A 28 1.04 14.06 -1.28
C ASN A 28 -0.07 14.84 -2.00
N PHE A 29 0.35 15.76 -2.86
CA PHE A 29 -0.56 16.61 -3.63
C PHE A 29 -0.77 16.04 -5.02
N PHE A 30 -2.03 15.95 -5.43
CA PHE A 30 -2.40 15.55 -6.78
C PHE A 30 -3.38 16.55 -7.37
N THR A 31 -3.30 16.77 -8.67
CA THR A 31 -4.41 17.41 -9.38
C THR A 31 -5.59 16.44 -9.49
N GLU A 32 -6.78 16.98 -9.78
CA GLU A 32 -7.96 16.13 -10.04
C GLU A 32 -7.71 15.14 -11.18
N ASP A 33 -7.04 15.57 -12.25
CA ASP A 33 -6.68 14.72 -13.39
C ASP A 33 -5.65 13.64 -13.01
N GLU A 34 -4.62 14.02 -12.26
CA GLU A 34 -3.62 13.06 -11.75
C GLU A 34 -4.29 12.02 -10.86
N HIS A 35 -5.17 12.42 -9.94
CA HIS A 35 -5.86 11.47 -9.07
C HIS A 35 -6.76 10.51 -9.87
N GLN A 36 -7.52 11.02 -10.84
CA GLN A 36 -8.34 10.17 -11.71
C GLN A 36 -7.49 9.20 -12.55
N GLN A 37 -6.33 9.64 -13.06
CA GLN A 37 -5.39 8.77 -13.77
C GLN A 37 -4.87 7.64 -12.87
N ARG A 38 -4.51 7.95 -11.62
CA ARG A 38 -4.05 6.97 -10.63
C ARG A 38 -5.14 5.95 -10.28
N LEU A 39 -6.40 6.39 -10.14
CA LEU A 39 -7.54 5.49 -9.99
C LEU A 39 -7.72 4.58 -11.20
N ASN A 40 -7.64 5.13 -12.41
CA ASN A 40 -7.74 4.36 -13.65
C ASN A 40 -6.60 3.33 -13.80
N ALA A 41 -5.42 3.67 -13.27
CA ALA A 41 -4.24 2.80 -13.20
C ALA A 41 -4.30 1.80 -12.02
N HIS A 42 -5.33 1.86 -11.17
CA HIS A 42 -5.48 1.02 -9.98
C HIS A 42 -4.29 1.15 -9.01
N GLU A 43 -3.73 2.35 -8.87
CA GLU A 43 -2.67 2.59 -7.90
C GLU A 43 -3.20 2.43 -6.48
N ILE A 44 -2.53 1.59 -5.67
CA ILE A 44 -3.07 1.23 -4.35
C ILE A 44 -3.37 2.44 -3.46
N SER A 45 -2.51 3.46 -3.44
CA SER A 45 -2.73 4.64 -2.61
C SER A 45 -3.91 5.49 -3.08
N ALA A 46 -4.25 5.46 -4.38
CA ALA A 46 -5.47 6.09 -4.88
C ALA A 46 -6.71 5.27 -4.50
N LEU A 47 -6.62 3.94 -4.59
CA LEU A 47 -7.70 3.04 -4.17
C LEU A 47 -7.98 3.12 -2.65
N GLU A 48 -6.93 3.21 -1.83
CA GLU A 48 -7.04 3.43 -0.39
C GLU A 48 -7.80 4.73 -0.06
N CYS A 49 -7.51 5.81 -0.81
CA CYS A 49 -8.21 7.08 -0.70
C CYS A 49 -9.68 6.98 -1.15
N GLN A 50 -9.95 6.26 -2.24
CA GLN A 50 -11.29 6.11 -2.82
C GLN A 50 -12.25 5.34 -1.91
N PHE A 51 -11.74 4.36 -1.15
CA PHE A 51 -12.54 3.49 -0.29
C PHE A 51 -12.47 3.85 1.20
N LEU A 52 -11.91 5.02 1.50
CA LEU A 52 -11.72 5.48 2.86
C LEU A 52 -13.07 5.70 3.56
N ALA A 53 -13.15 5.37 4.85
CA ALA A 53 -14.34 5.62 5.66
C ALA A 53 -14.59 7.13 5.85
N GLU A 54 -15.85 7.54 5.93
CA GLU A 54 -16.25 8.95 6.03
C GLU A 54 -15.61 9.68 7.22
N ASP A 55 -15.40 8.99 8.35
CA ASP A 55 -14.77 9.54 9.55
C ASP A 55 -13.26 9.83 9.39
N LYS A 56 -12.66 9.36 8.30
CA LYS A 56 -11.26 9.63 7.94
C LYS A 56 -11.11 10.66 6.82
N ILE A 57 -12.23 11.09 6.21
CA ILE A 57 -12.23 12.11 5.17
C ILE A 57 -12.31 13.49 5.84
N LEU A 58 -11.21 14.25 5.77
CA LEU A 58 -11.19 15.61 6.33
C LEU A 58 -12.06 16.58 5.54
N PHE A 59 -12.11 16.42 4.21
CA PHE A 59 -12.84 17.30 3.31
C PHE A 59 -13.04 16.65 1.94
N GLU A 60 -14.27 16.65 1.43
CA GLU A 60 -14.60 16.17 0.08
C GLU A 60 -15.61 17.12 -0.59
N LYS A 61 -15.24 17.66 -1.76
CA LYS A 61 -16.13 18.47 -2.61
C LYS A 61 -16.48 17.81 -3.95
N ARG A 62 -15.77 16.74 -4.30
CA ARG A 62 -15.87 16.06 -5.59
C ARG A 62 -15.69 14.57 -5.36
N LYS A 63 -16.53 13.78 -6.02
CA LYS A 63 -16.39 12.33 -6.11
C LYS A 63 -15.69 11.95 -7.41
N PHE A 64 -14.84 10.94 -7.35
CA PHE A 64 -14.15 10.37 -8.50
C PHE A 64 -14.83 9.06 -8.93
N SER A 65 -14.75 8.74 -10.21
CA SER A 65 -15.27 7.49 -10.73
C SER A 65 -14.18 6.42 -10.69
N PHE A 66 -14.55 5.22 -10.26
CA PHE A 66 -13.69 4.07 -10.31
C PHE A 66 -14.43 2.90 -10.94
N ILE A 67 -13.84 2.32 -11.98
CA ILE A 67 -14.35 1.13 -12.66
C ILE A 67 -13.30 0.04 -12.48
N LEU A 68 -13.67 -1.00 -11.74
CA LEU A 68 -12.78 -2.11 -11.44
C LEU A 68 -12.40 -2.87 -12.73
N ASN A 69 -11.10 -3.03 -12.93
CA ASN A 69 -10.52 -3.87 -13.96
C ASN A 69 -9.54 -4.84 -13.30
N LEU A 70 -9.90 -6.13 -13.22
CA LEU A 70 -9.12 -7.14 -12.51
C LEU A 70 -7.72 -7.35 -13.09
N ASN A 71 -7.53 -7.24 -14.40
CA ASN A 71 -6.21 -7.37 -15.03
C ASN A 71 -5.28 -6.21 -14.60
N LYS A 72 -5.78 -4.96 -14.68
CA LYS A 72 -5.04 -3.77 -14.21
C LYS A 72 -4.77 -3.82 -12.71
N LEU A 73 -5.77 -4.21 -11.91
CA LEU A 73 -5.63 -4.42 -10.48
C LEU A 73 -4.49 -5.40 -10.20
N ARG A 74 -4.51 -6.58 -10.83
CA ARG A 74 -3.46 -7.59 -10.68
C ARG A 74 -2.09 -7.02 -10.97
N HIS A 75 -1.94 -6.30 -12.08
CA HIS A 75 -0.65 -5.75 -12.49
C HIS A 75 -0.14 -4.76 -11.44
N SER A 76 -0.93 -3.72 -11.13
CA SER A 76 -0.56 -2.66 -10.18
C SER A 76 -0.27 -3.18 -8.77
N ILE A 77 -1.16 -4.02 -8.22
CA ILE A 77 -1.01 -4.58 -6.87
C ILE A 77 0.20 -5.50 -6.79
N SER A 78 0.38 -6.41 -7.76
CA SER A 78 1.52 -7.35 -7.75
C SER A 78 2.85 -6.62 -7.87
N GLU A 79 2.93 -5.61 -8.73
CA GLU A 79 4.11 -4.77 -8.89
C GLU A 79 4.44 -4.03 -7.59
N LYS A 80 3.46 -3.31 -7.03
CA LYS A 80 3.69 -2.51 -5.81
C LYS A 80 4.06 -3.36 -4.61
N ALA A 81 3.40 -4.51 -4.43
CA ALA A 81 3.73 -5.47 -3.37
C ALA A 81 5.16 -6.02 -3.53
N SER A 82 5.55 -6.41 -4.75
CA SER A 82 6.90 -6.91 -5.04
C SER A 82 7.97 -5.85 -4.79
N ASN A 83 7.72 -4.60 -5.22
CA ASN A 83 8.61 -3.47 -4.96
C ASN A 83 8.78 -3.22 -3.46
N SER A 84 7.70 -3.36 -2.68
CA SER A 84 7.72 -3.21 -1.24
C SER A 84 8.53 -4.33 -0.55
N TRP A 85 8.41 -5.57 -1.02
CA TRP A 85 9.21 -6.72 -0.56
C TRP A 85 10.71 -6.51 -0.83
N VAL A 86 11.08 -6.10 -2.05
CA VAL A 86 12.48 -5.82 -2.42
C VAL A 86 13.04 -4.65 -1.61
N LYS A 87 12.22 -3.59 -1.37
CA LYS A 87 12.59 -2.48 -0.50
C LYS A 87 12.86 -2.96 0.93
N ALA A 88 12.04 -3.88 1.45
CA ALA A 88 12.26 -4.47 2.78
C ALA A 88 13.62 -5.17 2.86
N LYS A 89 13.95 -6.04 1.90
CA LYS A 89 15.26 -6.67 1.80
C LYS A 89 16.39 -5.64 1.80
N LYS A 90 16.32 -4.67 0.89
CA LYS A 90 17.35 -3.62 0.77
C LYS A 90 17.58 -2.89 2.10
N LYS A 91 16.50 -2.48 2.78
CA LYS A 91 16.54 -1.80 4.08
C LYS A 91 17.06 -2.69 5.23
N LEU A 92 17.09 -4.01 5.07
CA LEU A 92 17.54 -4.94 6.10
C LEU A 92 18.92 -5.57 5.81
N THR A 93 19.46 -5.41 4.60
CA THR A 93 20.72 -6.07 4.20
C THR A 93 21.79 -5.14 3.64
N VAL A 94 21.44 -3.94 3.16
CA VAL A 94 22.41 -3.02 2.53
C VAL A 94 22.84 -1.95 3.52
N PRO A 95 24.13 -1.91 3.96
CA PRO A 95 24.61 -1.03 5.02
C PRO A 95 24.21 0.44 4.86
N ASP A 96 24.47 1.03 3.69
CA ASP A 96 24.20 2.47 3.43
C ASP A 96 22.72 2.84 3.47
N SER A 97 21.83 1.85 3.38
CA SER A 97 20.39 2.08 3.41
C SER A 97 19.71 1.41 4.60
N TYR A 98 20.49 0.79 5.50
CA TYR A 98 19.99 -0.04 6.57
C TYR A 98 19.09 0.77 7.51
N ASP A 99 17.86 0.28 7.67
CA ASP A 99 16.90 0.82 8.61
C ASP A 99 15.92 -0.31 8.98
N LEU A 100 16.08 -0.84 10.18
CA LEU A 100 15.29 -1.95 10.69
C LEU A 100 13.78 -1.65 10.70
N ASN A 101 13.39 -0.43 11.09
CA ASN A 101 11.99 -0.06 11.21
C ASN A 101 11.36 0.11 9.82
N LEU A 102 12.05 0.81 8.90
CA LEU A 102 11.57 0.95 7.52
C LEU A 102 11.57 -0.39 6.77
N GLY A 103 12.52 -1.27 7.06
CA GLY A 103 12.58 -2.62 6.53
C GLY A 103 11.36 -3.46 6.95
N ARG A 104 11.10 -3.55 8.25
CA ARG A 104 9.92 -4.24 8.80
C ARG A 104 8.60 -3.64 8.32
N LYS A 105 8.48 -2.30 8.29
CA LYS A 105 7.30 -1.60 7.76
C LYS A 105 7.10 -1.91 6.27
N SER A 106 8.17 -1.93 5.48
CA SER A 106 8.09 -2.28 4.04
C SER A 106 7.68 -3.74 3.85
N LEU A 107 8.18 -4.66 4.68
CA LEU A 107 7.77 -6.06 4.62
C LEU A 107 6.28 -6.18 4.91
N PHE A 108 5.79 -5.58 5.99
CA PHE A 108 4.36 -5.55 6.31
C PHE A 108 3.52 -4.96 5.16
N HIS A 109 3.95 -3.83 4.62
CA HIS A 109 3.21 -3.16 3.55
C HIS A 109 3.07 -4.03 2.29
N SER A 110 4.08 -4.85 1.97
CA SER A 110 3.99 -5.82 0.86
C SER A 110 2.80 -6.78 1.01
N PHE A 111 2.50 -7.24 2.24
CA PHE A 111 1.34 -8.08 2.53
C PHE A 111 0.04 -7.29 2.49
N ARG A 112 0.01 -6.11 3.12
CA ARG A 112 -1.17 -5.24 3.19
C ARG A 112 -1.68 -4.86 1.80
N ILE A 113 -0.77 -4.54 0.87
CA ILE A 113 -1.12 -4.23 -0.52
C ILE A 113 -1.86 -5.40 -1.18
N ILE A 114 -1.38 -6.63 -1.01
CA ILE A 114 -2.02 -7.82 -1.59
C ILE A 114 -3.37 -8.09 -0.92
N ASP A 115 -3.44 -7.98 0.41
CA ASP A 115 -4.68 -8.15 1.15
C ASP A 115 -5.76 -7.16 0.67
N TYR A 116 -5.38 -5.91 0.43
CA TYR A 116 -6.27 -4.92 -0.17
C TYR A 116 -6.66 -5.27 -1.61
N GLY A 117 -5.71 -5.76 -2.40
CA GLY A 117 -6.01 -6.29 -3.74
C GLY A 117 -7.04 -7.41 -3.71
N ILE A 118 -6.94 -8.35 -2.76
CA ILE A 118 -7.91 -9.44 -2.54
C ILE A 118 -9.28 -8.86 -2.19
N GLN A 119 -9.35 -7.98 -1.19
CA GLN A 119 -10.62 -7.35 -0.79
C GLN A 119 -11.29 -6.61 -1.96
N ILE A 120 -10.53 -5.88 -2.78
CA ILE A 120 -11.05 -5.17 -3.94
C ILE A 120 -11.52 -6.15 -5.03
N ALA A 121 -10.80 -7.24 -5.26
CA ALA A 121 -11.20 -8.26 -6.23
C ALA A 121 -12.51 -8.98 -5.80
N GLU A 122 -12.70 -9.22 -4.50
CA GLU A 122 -13.87 -9.92 -3.95
C GLU A 122 -15.09 -9.01 -3.76
N HIS A 123 -14.87 -7.76 -3.35
CA HIS A 123 -15.94 -6.87 -2.88
C HIS A 123 -16.08 -5.58 -3.69
N GLY A 124 -15.19 -5.34 -4.65
CA GLY A 124 -15.13 -4.08 -5.40
C GLY A 124 -14.61 -2.88 -4.60
N LYS A 125 -14.22 -3.07 -3.34
CA LYS A 125 -13.71 -2.04 -2.43
C LYS A 125 -12.90 -2.64 -1.27
N ILE A 126 -12.17 -1.80 -0.55
CA ILE A 126 -11.54 -2.20 0.73
C ILE A 126 -12.63 -2.16 1.82
N VAL A 127 -12.79 -3.26 2.55
CA VAL A 127 -13.83 -3.41 3.59
C VAL A 127 -13.25 -3.47 5.00
N ASN A 128 -11.98 -3.84 5.15
CA ASN A 128 -11.31 -3.96 6.44
C ASN A 128 -9.84 -3.54 6.33
N TYR A 129 -9.55 -2.32 6.78
CA TYR A 129 -8.20 -1.74 6.82
C TYR A 129 -7.32 -2.37 7.92
N ASP A 130 -7.91 -3.09 8.87
CA ASP A 130 -7.21 -3.64 10.04
C ASP A 130 -6.89 -5.13 9.94
N LYS A 131 -7.37 -5.81 8.90
CA LYS A 131 -7.24 -7.27 8.71
C LYS A 131 -5.80 -7.77 8.87
N SER A 132 -4.82 -6.97 8.47
CA SER A 132 -3.39 -7.33 8.52
C SER A 132 -2.65 -6.85 9.79
N ASN A 133 -3.30 -6.15 10.74
CA ASN A 133 -2.60 -5.53 11.87
C ASN A 133 -1.88 -6.53 12.78
N THR A 134 -2.41 -7.76 12.92
CA THR A 134 -1.73 -8.82 13.68
C THR A 134 -0.42 -9.26 13.04
N LEU A 135 -0.34 -9.27 11.70
CA LEU A 135 0.89 -9.55 10.97
C LEU A 135 1.95 -8.47 11.19
N TYR A 136 1.54 -7.21 11.34
CA TYR A 136 2.48 -6.15 11.71
C TYR A 136 3.15 -6.45 13.05
N ALA A 137 2.35 -6.78 14.08
CA ALA A 137 2.87 -7.16 15.38
C ALA A 137 3.81 -8.38 15.31
N GLU A 138 3.47 -9.38 14.49
CA GLU A 138 4.31 -10.56 14.24
C GLU A 138 5.67 -10.17 13.63
N ILE A 139 5.68 -9.39 12.54
CA ILE A 139 6.90 -8.96 11.83
C ILE A 139 7.82 -8.15 12.73
N MET A 140 7.27 -7.35 13.65
CA MET A 140 8.06 -6.49 14.53
C MET A 140 8.94 -7.26 15.52
N ASN A 141 8.71 -8.57 15.71
CA ASN A 141 9.51 -9.44 16.59
C ASN A 141 10.80 -9.98 15.93
N TYR A 142 11.03 -9.73 14.64
CA TYR A 142 12.16 -10.29 13.90
C TYR A 142 13.22 -9.23 13.61
N TYR A 143 14.52 -9.52 13.75
CA TYR A 143 15.58 -8.48 13.69
C TYR A 143 16.52 -8.61 12.48
N ASN A 144 16.51 -9.73 11.78
CA ASN A 144 17.33 -9.96 10.59
C ASN A 144 16.48 -10.42 9.41
N TRP A 145 17.01 -10.20 8.20
CA TRP A 145 16.32 -10.53 6.97
C TRP A 145 16.14 -12.04 6.78
N ASP A 146 17.13 -12.85 7.13
CA ASP A 146 17.09 -14.28 6.81
C ASP A 146 16.00 -15.02 7.59
N GLU A 147 15.84 -14.74 8.90
CA GLU A 147 14.72 -15.27 9.68
C GLU A 147 13.37 -14.80 9.14
N MET A 148 13.25 -13.52 8.79
CA MET A 148 12.02 -12.98 8.19
C MET A 148 11.72 -13.65 6.85
N PHE A 149 12.73 -13.85 6.01
CA PHE A 149 12.58 -14.46 4.70
C PHE A 149 12.09 -15.89 4.82
N GLU A 150 12.73 -16.71 5.65
CA GLU A 150 12.31 -18.09 5.90
C GLU A 150 10.89 -18.15 6.45
N LYS A 151 10.54 -17.27 7.40
CA LYS A 151 9.21 -17.23 8.01
C LYS A 151 8.11 -16.77 7.05
N PHE A 152 8.34 -15.69 6.30
CA PHE A 152 7.28 -14.95 5.62
C PHE A 152 7.19 -15.21 4.12
N LYS A 153 8.24 -15.73 3.47
CA LYS A 153 8.24 -15.96 2.01
C LYS A 153 7.13 -16.90 1.56
N SER A 154 6.95 -18.03 2.24
CA SER A 154 5.90 -19.00 1.89
C SER A 154 4.51 -18.37 2.03
N ARG A 155 4.28 -17.62 3.11
CA ARG A 155 3.02 -16.89 3.34
C ARG A 155 2.77 -15.83 2.25
N PHE A 156 3.78 -15.06 1.90
CA PHE A 156 3.69 -14.04 0.83
C PHE A 156 3.36 -14.66 -0.53
N ASN A 157 4.01 -15.78 -0.86
CA ASN A 157 3.73 -16.50 -2.11
C ASN A 157 2.30 -17.05 -2.14
N LYS A 158 1.81 -17.59 -1.00
CA LYS A 158 0.45 -18.11 -0.88
C LYS A 158 -0.59 -17.01 -1.16
N ILE A 159 -0.51 -15.87 -0.49
CA ILE A 159 -1.49 -14.78 -0.69
C ILE A 159 -1.39 -14.16 -2.08
N ASN A 160 -0.19 -14.11 -2.68
CA ASN A 160 -0.04 -13.68 -4.07
C ASN A 160 -0.73 -14.63 -5.05
N THR A 161 -0.63 -15.94 -4.81
CA THR A 161 -1.30 -16.93 -5.64
C THR A 161 -2.82 -16.81 -5.52
N GLU A 162 -3.33 -16.68 -4.31
CA GLU A 162 -4.75 -16.44 -4.03
C GLU A 162 -5.26 -15.18 -4.75
N PHE A 163 -4.55 -14.07 -4.61
CA PHE A 163 -4.87 -12.83 -5.33
C PHE A 163 -4.90 -13.01 -6.85
N LYS A 164 -3.94 -13.75 -7.42
CA LYS A 164 -3.87 -13.99 -8.88
C LYS A 164 -4.99 -14.90 -9.40
N ILE A 165 -5.59 -15.74 -8.54
CA ILE A 165 -6.77 -16.54 -8.87
C ILE A 165 -8.00 -15.62 -8.93
N LEU A 166 -8.14 -14.73 -7.95
CA LEU A 166 -9.26 -13.76 -7.88
C LEU A 166 -9.19 -12.68 -8.96
N ALA A 167 -7.98 -12.29 -9.35
CA ALA A 167 -7.71 -11.32 -10.41
C ALA A 167 -6.96 -11.97 -11.58
N PRO A 168 -7.62 -12.78 -12.43
CA PRO A 168 -6.96 -13.48 -13.53
C PRO A 168 -6.42 -12.49 -14.58
N LYS A 169 -5.40 -12.93 -15.33
CA LYS A 169 -5.01 -12.21 -16.56
C LYS A 169 -6.06 -12.55 -17.62
N ASN A 170 -6.56 -11.51 -18.28
CA ASN A 170 -7.27 -11.66 -19.55
C ASN A 170 -6.27 -11.96 -20.66
#